data_AF-A0A972HJY1-F1
#
_entry.id   AF-A0A972HJY1-F1
#
_cell.length_a   1.000
_cell.length_b   1.000
_cell.length_c   1.000
_cell.angle_alpha   90.00
_cell.angle_beta   90.00
_cell.angle_gamma   90.00
#
_symmetry.space_group_name_H-M   'P 1'
#
loop_
_entity.id
_entity.type
_entity.pdbx_description
1 polymer ?
#
loop_
_entity_poly.entity_id
_entity_poly.type
_entity_poly.pdbx_seq_one_letter_code
_entity_poly.pdbx_strand_id
1 'polypeptide(L)'
;MEDFPETFEYNLPQKGDEKLLAAVAHFAVFFLPVLLPFIIWYLEDRKENFSEYVLFQSKQALLYQLFIIVVLFGLGLFLMVFSFFLVGLLFLPTFVGLLFLAFGYAAYGGLQCLMGKDFRYYFIGEKVRELRI
;
A
#
# COMPACT_ATOMS: atom_id res chain seq x y z
N MET A 1 -14.16 -30.21 9.99
CA MET A 1 -13.43 -28.92 9.96
C MET A 1 -12.32 -29.14 8.97
N GLU A 2 -12.46 -28.57 7.78
CA GLU A 2 -11.43 -28.65 6.75
C GLU A 2 -10.15 -28.03 7.29
N ASP A 3 -9.04 -28.76 7.14
CA ASP A 3 -7.70 -28.26 7.35
C ASP A 3 -7.53 -27.00 6.50
N PHE A 4 -7.39 -25.85 7.16
CA PHE A 4 -6.86 -24.66 6.52
C PHE A 4 -5.40 -24.98 6.17
N PRO A 5 -4.97 -24.95 4.90
CA PRO A 5 -3.60 -25.27 4.56
C PRO A 5 -2.65 -24.30 5.27
N GLU A 6 -1.90 -24.86 6.22
CA GLU A 6 -0.71 -24.28 6.82
C GLU A 6 0.33 -24.05 5.71
N THR A 7 0.30 -22.87 5.10
CA THR A 7 1.43 -21.95 4.89
C THR A 7 0.99 -20.90 3.88
N PHE A 8 0.69 -19.70 4.38
CA PHE A 8 0.70 -18.49 3.56
C PHE A 8 2.13 -18.29 3.05
N GLU A 9 2.48 -18.88 1.89
CA GLU A 9 3.82 -18.80 1.30
C GLU A 9 4.32 -17.34 1.34
N TYR A 10 5.36 -17.12 2.14
CA TYR A 10 6.11 -15.88 2.17
C TYR A 10 6.85 -15.79 0.84
N ASN A 11 6.50 -14.82 0.00
CA ASN A 11 7.29 -14.53 -1.18
C ASN A 11 8.51 -13.73 -0.71
N LEU A 12 9.54 -14.38 -0.18
CA LEU A 12 10.73 -13.66 0.24
C LEU A 12 11.51 -13.20 -1.00
N PRO A 13 12.15 -12.02 -0.93
CA PRO A 13 13.00 -11.55 -2.02
C PRO A 13 14.17 -12.52 -2.22
N GLN A 14 14.31 -13.01 -3.44
CA GLN A 14 15.36 -13.95 -3.87
C GLN A 14 16.53 -13.22 -4.55
N LYS A 15 16.28 -12.06 -5.17
CA LYS A 15 17.30 -11.25 -5.85
C LYS A 15 17.60 -9.97 -5.07
N GLY A 16 18.76 -9.38 -5.36
CA GLY A 16 19.28 -8.24 -4.60
C GLY A 16 18.44 -6.96 -4.71
N ASP A 17 17.83 -6.70 -5.87
CA ASP A 17 17.09 -5.48 -6.19
C ASP A 17 15.60 -5.52 -5.79
N GLU A 18 15.05 -6.71 -5.57
CA GLU A 18 13.63 -6.93 -5.26
C GLU A 18 13.19 -6.21 -3.96
N LYS A 19 14.06 -6.22 -2.95
CA LYS A 19 13.83 -5.49 -1.68
C LYS A 19 13.65 -4.00 -1.92
N LEU A 20 14.50 -3.44 -2.78
CA LEU A 20 14.47 -2.02 -3.10
C LEU A 20 13.23 -1.68 -3.93
N LEU A 21 12.94 -2.44 -4.98
CA LEU A 21 11.76 -2.23 -5.84
C LEU A 21 10.45 -2.29 -5.04
N ALA A 22 10.30 -3.32 -4.19
CA ALA A 22 9.15 -3.42 -3.29
C ALA A 22 9.06 -2.22 -2.33
N ALA A 23 10.18 -1.83 -1.70
CA ALA A 23 10.20 -0.69 -0.80
C ALA A 23 9.84 0.64 -1.49
N VAL A 24 10.37 0.86 -2.71
CA VAL A 24 10.06 2.06 -3.51
C VAL A 24 8.57 2.11 -3.85
N ALA A 25 7.94 0.97 -4.17
CA ALA A 25 6.50 0.94 -4.44
C ALA A 25 5.68 1.46 -3.24
N HIS A 26 6.07 1.12 -2.01
CA HIS A 26 5.43 1.62 -0.79
C HIS A 26 5.75 3.09 -0.51
N PHE A 27 7.02 3.49 -0.63
CA PHE A 27 7.45 4.88 -0.39
C PHE A 27 6.94 5.87 -1.43
N ALA A 28 6.51 5.39 -2.60
CA ALA A 28 5.86 6.20 -3.63
C ALA A 28 4.74 7.08 -3.11
N VAL A 29 4.08 6.68 -2.01
CA VAL A 29 3.05 7.45 -1.32
C VAL A 29 3.46 8.91 -1.04
N PHE A 30 4.74 9.19 -0.87
CA PHE A 30 5.27 10.51 -0.52
C PHE A 30 5.55 11.44 -1.71
N PHE A 31 5.62 10.92 -2.94
CA PHE A 31 6.10 11.72 -4.08
C PHE A 31 5.41 11.41 -5.42
N LEU A 32 5.11 10.14 -5.70
CA LEU A 32 4.43 9.71 -6.94
C LEU A 32 3.44 8.57 -6.61
N PRO A 33 2.42 8.84 -5.79
CA PRO A 33 1.49 7.81 -5.35
C PRO A 33 0.72 7.26 -6.56
N VAL A 34 0.36 5.98 -6.50
CA VAL A 34 -0.35 5.22 -7.55
C VAL A 34 0.50 5.01 -8.81
N LEU A 35 1.05 6.07 -9.39
CA LEU A 35 1.78 5.98 -10.66
C LEU A 35 3.03 5.09 -10.53
N LEU A 36 3.86 5.32 -9.51
CA LEU A 36 5.08 4.55 -9.35
C LEU A 36 4.85 3.07 -8.99
N PRO A 37 3.99 2.70 -8.01
CA PRO A 37 3.72 1.29 -7.76
C PRO A 37 3.01 0.62 -8.95
N PHE A 38 2.20 1.36 -9.71
CA PHE A 38 1.62 0.85 -10.96
C PHE A 38 2.69 0.56 -12.01
N ILE A 39 3.64 1.47 -12.24
CA ILE A 39 4.75 1.24 -13.18
C ILE A 39 5.58 0.03 -12.76
N ILE A 40 5.94 -0.07 -11.47
CA ILE A 40 6.71 -1.20 -10.95
C ILE A 40 5.95 -2.51 -11.17
N TRP A 41 4.68 -2.55 -10.78
CA TRP A 41 3.82 -3.73 -10.98
C TRP A 41 3.71 -4.10 -12.46
N TYR A 42 3.36 -3.15 -13.31
CA TYR A 42 3.14 -3.35 -14.74
C TYR A 42 4.40 -3.83 -15.46
N LEU A 43 5.57 -3.27 -15.13
CA LEU A 43 6.83 -3.70 -15.73
C LEU A 43 7.29 -5.07 -15.21
N GLU A 44 7.06 -5.35 -13.92
CA GLU A 44 7.40 -6.65 -13.34
C GLU A 44 6.55 -7.78 -13.93
N ASP A 45 5.25 -7.57 -14.08
CA ASP A 45 4.29 -8.54 -14.66
C ASP A 45 4.63 -8.94 -16.11
N ARG A 46 5.37 -8.09 -16.83
CA ARG A 46 5.79 -8.33 -18.22
C ARG A 46 7.12 -9.06 -18.34
N LYS A 47 7.84 -9.31 -17.24
CA LYS A 47 9.11 -10.05 -17.27
C LYS A 47 8.86 -11.54 -17.42
N GLU A 48 9.64 -12.22 -18.28
CA GLU A 48 9.63 -13.70 -18.33
C GLU A 48 10.09 -14.31 -17.01
N ASN A 49 11.05 -13.68 -16.32
CA ASN A 49 11.59 -14.08 -15.02
C ASN A 49 11.16 -13.12 -13.91
N PHE A 50 9.85 -12.83 -13.84
CA PHE A 50 9.27 -11.93 -12.86
C PHE A 50 9.49 -12.39 -11.42
N SER A 51 9.48 -11.44 -10.49
CA SER A 51 9.53 -11.65 -9.06
C SER A 51 8.14 -11.62 -8.47
N GLU A 52 7.67 -12.76 -7.95
CA GLU A 52 6.40 -12.85 -7.25
C GLU A 52 6.32 -11.92 -6.03
N TYR A 53 7.46 -11.67 -5.38
CA TYR A 53 7.55 -10.74 -4.27
C TYR A 53 7.32 -9.29 -4.72
N VAL A 54 8.05 -8.83 -5.74
CA VAL A 54 7.90 -7.45 -6.25
C VAL A 54 6.49 -7.25 -6.81
N LEU A 55 5.97 -8.24 -7.55
CA LEU A 55 4.63 -8.19 -8.13
C LEU A 55 3.55 -8.08 -7.04
N PHE A 56 3.67 -8.87 -5.98
CA PHE A 56 2.77 -8.79 -4.82
C PHE A 56 2.88 -7.44 -4.10
N GLN A 57 4.08 -7.02 -3.69
CA GLN A 57 4.29 -5.81 -2.90
C GLN A 57 3.91 -4.54 -3.67
N SER A 58 4.26 -4.46 -4.96
CA SER A 58 3.91 -3.31 -5.80
C SER A 58 2.39 -3.18 -6.02
N LYS A 59 1.69 -4.28 -6.24
CA LYS A 59 0.23 -4.29 -6.36
C LYS A 59 -0.46 -3.97 -5.03
N GLN A 60 0.07 -4.48 -3.92
CA GLN A 60 -0.42 -4.16 -2.58
C GLN A 60 -0.27 -2.67 -2.26
N ALA A 61 0.88 -2.09 -2.59
CA ALA A 61 1.14 -0.66 -2.46
C ALA A 61 0.21 0.17 -3.36
N LEU A 62 0.00 -0.24 -4.61
CA LEU A 62 -0.91 0.40 -5.55
C LEU A 62 -2.34 0.48 -4.99
N LEU A 63 -2.89 -0.66 -4.56
CA LEU A 63 -4.26 -0.73 -4.04
C LEU A 63 -4.42 0.05 -2.74
N TYR A 64 -3.43 0.00 -1.85
CA TYR A 64 -3.43 0.81 -0.64
C TYR A 64 -3.39 2.31 -0.94
N GLN A 65 -2.53 2.75 -1.86
CA GLN A 65 -2.42 4.16 -2.23
C GLN A 65 -3.70 4.68 -2.90
N LEU A 66 -4.34 3.88 -3.75
CA LEU A 66 -5.66 4.20 -4.29
C LEU A 66 -6.70 4.33 -3.18
N PHE A 67 -6.76 3.38 -2.26
CA PHE A 67 -7.70 3.38 -1.14
C PHE A 67 -7.55 4.62 -0.26
N ILE A 68 -6.33 4.94 0.19
CA ILE A 68 -6.11 6.11 1.05
C ILE A 68 -6.41 7.41 0.32
N ILE A 69 -6.13 7.52 -1.00
CA ILE A 69 -6.49 8.71 -1.78
C ILE A 69 -7.99 8.91 -1.78
N VAL A 70 -8.77 7.86 -2.07
CA VAL A 70 -10.24 7.94 -2.09
C VAL A 70 -10.78 8.35 -0.72
N VAL A 71 -10.29 7.72 0.35
CA VAL A 71 -10.73 7.99 1.73
C VAL A 71 -10.38 9.41 2.17
N LEU A 72 -9.12 9.82 2.01
CA LEU A 72 -8.64 11.12 2.47
C LEU A 72 -9.20 12.26 1.64
N PHE A 73 -9.36 12.07 0.32
CA PHE A 73 -9.99 13.07 -0.54
C PHE A 73 -11.47 13.26 -0.17
N GLY A 74 -12.22 12.16 0.00
CA GLY A 74 -13.62 12.22 0.42
C GLY A 74 -13.80 12.90 1.78
N LEU A 75 -12.97 12.51 2.77
CA LEU A 75 -13.00 13.12 4.09
C LEU A 75 -12.57 14.60 4.06
N GLY A 76 -11.55 14.94 3.26
CA GLY A 76 -11.10 16.31 3.08
C GLY A 76 -12.18 17.22 2.48
N LEU A 77 -12.90 16.74 1.45
CA LEU A 77 -14.04 17.45 0.88
C LEU A 77 -15.17 17.62 1.90
N PHE A 78 -15.49 16.57 2.66
CA PHE A 78 -16.48 16.64 3.73
C PHE A 78 -16.10 17.74 4.75
N LEU A 79 -14.87 17.71 5.28
CA LEU A 79 -14.41 18.71 6.24
C LEU A 79 -14.36 20.13 5.66
N MET A 80 -14.02 20.28 4.38
CA MET A 80 -14.05 21.57 3.69
C MET A 80 -15.48 22.14 3.66
N VAL A 81 -16.48 21.35 3.28
CA VAL A 81 -17.89 21.79 3.21
C VAL A 81 -18.41 22.18 4.60
N PHE A 82 -18.02 21.43 5.63
CA PHE A 82 -18.46 21.68 7.01
C PHE A 82 -17.54 22.63 7.80
N SER A 83 -16.51 23.21 7.18
CA SER A 83 -15.55 24.11 7.85
C SER A 83 -16.15 25.42 8.36
N PHE A 84 -17.22 25.90 7.74
CA PHE A 84 -17.98 27.08 8.20
C PHE A 84 -18.74 26.81 9.51
N PHE A 85 -18.96 25.55 9.85
CA PHE A 85 -19.46 25.13 11.15
C PHE A 85 -18.26 24.79 12.05
N LEU A 86 -18.37 25.00 13.38
CA LEU A 86 -17.33 24.60 14.34
C LEU A 86 -16.88 23.12 14.19
N VAL A 87 -17.71 22.30 13.55
CA VAL A 87 -17.46 20.91 13.17
C VAL A 87 -16.17 20.74 12.38
N GLY A 88 -15.90 21.51 11.32
CA GLY A 88 -14.68 21.29 10.53
C GLY A 88 -13.38 21.56 11.31
N LEU A 89 -13.39 22.54 12.21
CA LEU A 89 -12.22 22.87 13.04
C LEU A 89 -11.95 21.77 14.09
N LEU A 90 -13.00 21.23 14.71
CA LEU A 90 -12.86 20.17 15.73
C LEU A 90 -12.35 18.85 15.17
N PHE A 91 -12.63 18.55 13.90
CA PHE A 91 -12.24 17.30 13.25
C PHE A 91 -10.90 17.39 12.50
N LEU A 92 -10.30 18.58 12.39
CA LEU A 92 -8.99 18.78 11.78
C LEU A 92 -7.87 17.92 12.42
N PRO A 93 -7.75 17.82 13.77
CA PRO A 93 -6.73 16.97 14.39
C PRO A 93 -6.91 15.49 14.05
N THR A 94 -8.16 15.03 13.95
CA THR A 94 -8.47 13.65 13.55
C THR A 94 -8.02 13.39 12.11
N PHE A 95 -8.30 14.32 11.19
CA PHE A 95 -7.84 14.22 9.81
C PHE A 95 -6.32 14.16 9.70
N VAL A 96 -5.62 15.04 10.42
CA VAL A 96 -4.15 15.04 10.48
C VAL A 96 -3.62 13.73 11.06
N GLY A 97 -4.22 13.21 12.13
CA GLY A 97 -3.86 11.91 12.70
C GLY A 97 -4.01 10.75 11.70
N LEU A 98 -5.11 10.74 10.92
CA LEU A 98 -5.33 9.75 9.88
C LEU A 98 -4.29 9.84 8.75
N LEU A 99 -3.85 11.05 8.38
CA LEU A 99 -2.73 11.21 7.43
C LEU A 99 -1.48 10.52 7.99
N PHE A 100 -1.05 10.88 9.20
CA PHE A 100 0.16 10.29 9.79
C PHE A 100 0.09 8.77 9.90
N LEU A 101 -1.07 8.21 10.26
CA LEU A 101 -1.27 6.76 10.29
C LEU A 101 -1.18 6.15 8.89
N ALA A 102 -1.85 6.75 7.90
CA ALA A 102 -1.88 6.24 6.54
C ALA A 102 -0.48 6.23 5.88
N PHE A 103 0.22 7.37 5.94
CA PHE A 103 1.57 7.51 5.42
C PHE A 103 2.59 6.70 6.23
N GLY A 104 2.46 6.69 7.55
CA GLY A 104 3.31 5.92 8.45
C GLY A 104 3.20 4.42 8.22
N TYR A 105 2.01 3.90 7.95
CA TYR A 105 1.82 2.49 7.66
C TYR A 105 2.41 2.07 6.31
N ALA A 106 2.31 2.94 5.29
CA ALA A 106 3.01 2.72 4.02
C ALA A 106 4.54 2.78 4.18
N ALA A 107 5.05 3.75 4.94
CA ALA A 107 6.47 3.83 5.24
C ALA A 107 6.97 2.59 6.00
N TYR A 108 6.20 2.11 6.97
CA TYR A 108 6.48 0.87 7.69
C TYR A 108 6.54 -0.32 6.72
N GLY A 109 5.60 -0.44 5.78
CA GLY A 109 5.64 -1.48 4.75
C GLY A 109 6.90 -1.42 3.88
N GLY A 110 7.30 -0.21 3.46
CA GLY A 110 8.55 -0.01 2.72
C GLY A 110 9.80 -0.41 3.53
N LEU A 111 9.83 -0.09 4.83
CA LEU A 111 10.92 -0.48 5.73
C LEU A 111 10.99 -2.01 5.92
N GLN A 112 9.85 -2.69 6.08
CA GLN A 112 9.82 -4.16 6.14
C GLN A 112 10.38 -4.78 4.85
N CYS A 113 10.04 -4.19 3.70
CA CYS A 113 10.55 -4.65 2.41
C CYS A 113 12.07 -4.49 2.29
N LEU A 114 12.63 -3.37 2.77
CA LEU A 114 14.09 -3.15 2.83
C LEU A 114 14.79 -4.18 3.73
N MET A 115 14.15 -4.58 4.84
CA MET A 115 14.65 -5.64 5.71
C MET A 115 14.54 -7.04 5.08
N GLY A 116 13.92 -7.17 3.91
CA GLY A 116 13.68 -8.44 3.24
C GLY A 116 12.59 -9.29 3.87
N LYS A 117 11.67 -8.67 4.60
CA LYS A 117 10.50 -9.32 5.21
C LYS A 117 9.30 -9.14 4.30
N ASP A 118 8.44 -10.17 4.21
CA ASP A 118 7.14 -10.00 3.57
C ASP A 118 6.27 -9.05 4.41
N PHE A 119 5.60 -8.14 3.74
CA PHE A 119 4.74 -7.15 4.36
C PHE A 119 3.32 -7.26 3.80
N ARG A 120 2.33 -7.21 4.70
CA ARG A 120 0.92 -7.27 4.31
C ARG A 120 0.13 -6.17 4.98
N TYR A 121 -0.56 -5.36 4.17
CA TYR A 121 -1.59 -4.47 4.68
C TYR A 121 -2.76 -5.29 5.20
N TYR A 122 -3.14 -5.09 6.45
CA TYR A 122 -4.16 -5.92 7.13
C TYR A 122 -5.47 -6.03 6.33
N PHE A 123 -5.95 -4.94 5.74
CA PHE A 123 -7.24 -4.91 5.03
C PHE A 123 -7.17 -5.23 3.53
N ILE A 124 -5.97 -5.24 2.95
CA ILE A 124 -5.78 -5.27 1.48
C ILE A 124 -5.00 -6.51 1.05
N GLY A 125 -4.08 -7.01 1.88
CA GLY A 125 -3.17 -8.10 1.54
C GLY A 125 -3.86 -9.40 1.11
N GLU A 126 -5.01 -9.74 1.72
CA GLU A 126 -5.78 -10.94 1.34
C GLU A 126 -6.42 -10.80 -0.04
N LYS A 127 -7.00 -9.63 -0.34
CA LYS A 127 -7.74 -9.38 -1.59
C LYS A 127 -6.85 -9.17 -2.82
N VAL A 128 -5.61 -8.74 -2.62
CA VAL A 128 -4.64 -8.48 -3.71
C VAL A 128 -4.32 -9.75 -4.52
N ARG A 129 -4.32 -10.91 -3.85
CA ARG A 129 -4.00 -12.21 -4.47
C ARG A 129 -5.19 -12.76 -5.28
N GLU A 130 -6.42 -12.43 -4.91
CA GLU A 130 -7.65 -12.87 -5.60
C GLU A 130 -7.98 -12.04 -6.84
N LEU A 131 -7.57 -10.77 -6.86
CA LEU A 131 -7.81 -9.87 -7.98
C LEU A 131 -6.91 -10.24 -9.17
N ARG A 132 -7.43 -10.91 -10.21
CA ARG A 132 -6.75 -10.93 -11.53
C ARG A 132 -7.09 -9.63 -12.28
N ILE A 133 -6.20 -8.66 -12.19
CA ILE A 133 -6.21 -7.40 -12.97
C ILE A 133 -4.92 -7.36 -13.77
#